data_AF-A0A127SFE4-F1
#
_entry.id   AF-A0A127SFE4-F1
#
_cell.length_a   1.000
_cell.length_b   1.000
_cell.length_c   1.000
_cell.angle_alpha   90.00
_cell.angle_beta   90.00
_cell.angle_gamma   90.00
#
_symmetry.space_group_name_H-M   'P 1'
#
loop_
_entity.id
_entity.type
_entity.pdbx_description
1 polymer ?
#
loop_
_entity_poly.entity_id
_entity_poly.type
_entity_poly.pdbx_seq_one_letter_code
_entity_poly.pdbx_strand_id
1 'polypeptide(L)'
;MKSNNALIVILGTVTLDAVGIGLVMPVLPGLLRDIVHSDSIASHYGVLLALYALMQFLCAPVLGALSDRFGRRPVLLASLLGATIDYAIMATTPVLWILYAGRIVAGITGATGAVAGAYIADITD
;
A
#
# COMPACT_ATOMS: atom_id res chain seq x y z
N MET A 1 8.23 -28.47 -12.12
CA MET A 1 8.79 -27.11 -12.21
C MET A 1 7.64 -26.10 -12.12
N LYS A 2 7.28 -25.66 -10.90
CA LYS A 2 6.20 -24.68 -10.69
C LYS A 2 6.54 -23.39 -11.45
N SER A 3 5.59 -22.88 -12.20
CA SER A 3 5.76 -21.86 -13.26
C SER A 3 6.51 -20.60 -12.79
N ASN A 4 7.71 -20.37 -13.34
CA ASN A 4 8.56 -19.19 -13.14
C ASN A 4 7.81 -17.86 -13.36
N ASN A 5 6.76 -17.88 -14.18
CA ASN A 5 5.99 -16.69 -14.55
C ASN A 5 5.13 -16.15 -13.39
N ALA A 6 4.60 -17.02 -12.52
CA ALA A 6 3.82 -16.59 -11.37
C ALA A 6 4.70 -15.88 -10.32
N LEU A 7 5.93 -16.41 -10.14
CA LEU A 7 6.92 -15.85 -9.25
C LEU A 7 7.34 -14.44 -9.70
N ILE A 8 7.63 -14.26 -10.98
CA ILE A 8 7.98 -12.94 -11.56
C ILE A 8 6.85 -11.93 -11.39
N VAL A 9 5.59 -12.32 -11.58
CA VAL A 9 4.44 -11.41 -11.42
C VAL A 9 4.26 -10.99 -9.96
N ILE A 10 4.36 -11.94 -9.02
CA ILE A 10 4.24 -11.63 -7.59
C ILE A 10 5.38 -10.72 -7.15
N LEU A 11 6.63 -11.08 -7.48
CA LEU A 11 7.80 -10.30 -7.12
C LEU A 11 7.75 -8.89 -7.75
N GLY A 12 7.35 -8.80 -9.01
CA GLY A 12 7.18 -7.53 -9.74
C GLY A 12 6.08 -6.63 -9.15
N THR A 13 5.01 -7.23 -8.63
CA THR A 13 3.94 -6.47 -7.98
C THR A 13 4.38 -5.94 -6.62
N VAL A 14 5.10 -6.76 -5.85
CA VAL A 14 5.65 -6.37 -4.53
C VAL A 14 6.74 -5.30 -4.68
N THR A 15 7.59 -5.39 -5.71
CA THR A 15 8.59 -4.34 -5.98
C THR A 15 7.94 -3.04 -6.40
N LEU A 16 6.91 -3.07 -7.25
CA LEU A 16 6.13 -1.87 -7.59
C LEU A 16 5.48 -1.23 -6.36
N ASP A 17 4.91 -2.04 -5.46
CA ASP A 17 4.32 -1.55 -4.22
C ASP A 17 5.37 -0.91 -3.29
N ALA A 18 6.54 -1.55 -3.15
CA ALA A 18 7.66 -1.00 -2.38
C ALA A 18 8.17 0.34 -2.95
N VAL A 19 8.22 0.48 -4.27
CA VAL A 19 8.56 1.76 -4.93
C VAL A 19 7.50 2.82 -4.62
N GLY A 20 6.21 2.46 -4.65
CA GLY A 20 5.12 3.36 -4.29
C GLY A 20 5.26 3.89 -2.85
N ILE A 21 5.49 2.99 -1.89
CA ILE A 21 5.71 3.36 -0.48
C ILE A 21 6.96 4.24 -0.33
N GLY A 22 8.03 3.94 -1.07
CA GLY A 22 9.26 4.76 -1.09
C GLY A 22 9.02 6.17 -1.62
N LEU A 23 8.15 6.34 -2.61
CA LEU A 23 7.78 7.65 -3.17
C LEU A 23 6.87 8.46 -2.24
N VAL A 24 6.07 7.81 -1.40
CA VAL A 24 5.20 8.50 -0.42
C VAL A 24 6.02 9.32 0.57
N MET A 25 7.17 8.80 1.03
CA MET A 25 8.00 9.46 2.03
C MET A 25 8.38 10.91 1.68
N PRO A 26 8.86 11.22 0.45
CA PRO A 26 9.10 12.61 0.04
C PRO A 26 7.85 13.35 -0.44
N VAL A 27 6.87 12.67 -1.05
CA VAL A 27 5.70 13.31 -1.67
C VAL A 27 4.71 13.82 -0.62
N LEU A 28 4.41 13.00 0.40
CA LEU A 28 3.43 13.34 1.44
C LEU A 28 3.77 14.62 2.23
N PRO A 29 5.01 14.84 2.73
CA PRO A 29 5.36 16.09 3.38
C PRO A 29 5.39 17.29 2.41
N GLY A 30 5.64 17.07 1.11
CA GLY A 30 5.49 18.10 0.09
C GLY A 30 4.03 18.55 -0.05
N LEU A 31 3.12 17.60 -0.24
CA LEU A 31 1.68 17.88 -0.33
C LEU A 31 1.13 18.53 0.94
N LEU A 32 1.59 18.10 2.12
CA LEU A 32 1.17 18.71 3.37
C LEU A 32 1.64 20.17 3.50
N ARG A 33 2.80 20.55 2.96
CA ARG A 33 3.25 21.95 2.94
C ARG A 33 2.38 22.82 2.05
N ASP A 34 1.90 22.28 0.93
CA ASP A 34 1.05 23.01 -0.01
C ASP A 34 -0.38 23.22 0.52
N ILE A 35 -0.86 22.29 1.37
CA ILE A 35 -2.24 22.28 1.89
C ILE A 35 -2.32 22.91 3.28
N VAL A 36 -1.39 22.57 4.17
CA VAL A 36 -1.37 22.98 5.58
C VAL A 36 -0.37 24.11 5.75
N HIS A 37 -0.89 25.34 5.89
CA HIS A 37 -0.10 26.57 6.06
C HIS A 37 0.35 26.80 7.52
N SER A 38 0.40 25.76 8.34
CA SER A 38 0.61 25.82 9.80
C SER A 38 1.79 24.94 10.22
N ASP A 39 2.40 25.24 11.38
CA ASP A 39 3.48 24.44 11.99
C ASP A 39 3.07 22.99 12.36
N SER A 40 1.82 22.59 12.14
CA SER A 40 1.30 21.26 12.45
C SER A 40 1.64 20.17 11.42
N ILE A 41 2.41 20.46 10.36
CA ILE A 41 2.74 19.48 9.29
C ILE A 41 3.32 18.17 9.84
N ALA A 42 4.24 18.26 10.80
CA ALA A 42 4.87 17.08 11.41
C ALA A 42 3.85 16.20 12.14
N SER A 43 2.85 16.80 12.79
CA SER A 43 1.78 16.08 13.48
C SER A 43 0.87 15.35 12.50
N HIS A 44 0.43 16.02 11.42
CA HIS A 44 -0.40 15.40 10.39
C HIS A 44 0.33 14.26 9.68
N TYR A 45 1.61 14.47 9.35
CA TYR A 45 2.46 13.44 8.78
C TYR A 45 2.56 12.20 9.68
N GLY A 46 2.81 12.39 10.97
CA GLY A 46 2.86 11.32 11.96
C GLY A 46 1.54 10.54 12.07
N VAL A 47 0.40 11.24 12.09
CA VAL A 47 -0.92 10.59 12.15
C VAL A 47 -1.22 9.81 10.87
N LEU A 48 -0.87 10.34 9.70
CA LEU A 48 -1.04 9.67 8.42
C LEU A 48 -0.21 8.38 8.32
N LEU A 49 1.04 8.41 8.80
CA LEU A 49 1.89 7.22 8.92
C LEU A 49 1.30 6.19 9.91
N ALA A 50 0.83 6.65 11.07
CA ALA A 50 0.24 5.79 12.08
C ALA A 50 -1.04 5.11 11.57
N LEU A 51 -1.91 5.85 10.88
CA LEU A 51 -3.12 5.30 10.24
C LEU A 51 -2.79 4.27 9.18
N TYR A 52 -1.80 4.57 8.32
CA TYR A 52 -1.34 3.63 7.30
C TYR A 52 -0.84 2.32 7.93
N ALA A 53 0.04 2.40 8.93
CA ALA A 53 0.58 1.23 9.62
C ALA A 53 -0.50 0.45 10.38
N LEU A 54 -1.46 1.15 11.01
CA LEU A 54 -2.58 0.54 11.71
C LEU A 54 -3.47 -0.24 10.74
N MET A 55 -3.81 0.35 9.59
CA MET A 55 -4.64 -0.31 8.58
C MET A 55 -3.90 -1.49 7.96
N GLN A 56 -2.60 -1.37 7.67
CA GLN A 56 -1.79 -2.51 7.23
C GLN A 56 -1.79 -3.64 8.26
N PHE A 57 -1.63 -3.33 9.55
CA PHE A 57 -1.63 -4.33 10.61
C PHE A 57 -2.97 -5.07 10.71
N LEU A 58 -4.09 -4.35 10.65
CA LEU A 58 -5.43 -4.92 10.72
C LEU A 58 -5.80 -5.71 9.46
N CYS A 59 -5.40 -5.23 8.29
CA CYS A 59 -5.76 -5.82 7.00
C CYS A 59 -4.79 -6.91 6.52
N ALA A 60 -3.56 -6.97 7.03
CA ALA A 60 -2.58 -8.01 6.70
C ALA A 60 -3.12 -9.45 6.86
N PRO A 61 -3.71 -9.86 8.00
CA PRO A 61 -4.25 -11.22 8.14
C PRO A 61 -5.45 -11.46 7.23
N VAL A 62 -6.30 -10.44 7.02
CA VAL A 62 -7.48 -10.53 6.15
C VAL A 62 -7.07 -10.73 4.69
N LEU A 63 -6.11 -9.93 4.21
CA LEU A 63 -5.57 -10.03 2.85
C LEU A 63 -4.79 -11.33 2.63
N GLY A 64 -4.06 -11.82 3.64
CA GLY A 64 -3.43 -13.14 3.61
C GLY A 64 -4.45 -14.24 3.39
N ALA A 65 -5.49 -14.31 4.23
CA ALA A 65 -6.55 -15.32 4.10
C ALA A 65 -7.34 -15.19 2.79
N LEU A 66 -7.56 -13.96 2.31
CA LEU A 66 -8.23 -13.71 1.03
C LEU A 66 -7.37 -14.16 -0.16
N SER A 67 -6.07 -13.91 -0.10
CA SER A 67 -5.08 -14.36 -1.09
C SER A 67 -5.02 -15.89 -1.17
N ASP A 68 -5.09 -16.57 -0.03
CA ASP A 68 -5.06 -18.03 0.02
C ASP A 68 -6.32 -18.65 -0.59
N ARG A 69 -7.48 -17.97 -0.48
CA ARG A 69 -8.75 -18.45 -1.02
C ARG A 69 -9.00 -18.11 -2.49
N PHE A 70 -8.63 -16.91 -2.93
CA PHE A 70 -8.91 -16.41 -4.29
C PHE A 70 -7.70 -16.49 -5.23
N GLY A 71 -6.55 -16.89 -4.71
CA GLY A 71 -5.28 -16.92 -5.42
C GLY A 71 -4.48 -15.63 -5.25
N ARG A 72 -3.15 -15.78 -5.14
CA ARG A 72 -2.21 -14.69 -4.83
C ARG A 72 -2.18 -13.59 -5.90
N ARG A 73 -2.35 -13.94 -7.19
CA ARG A 73 -2.25 -13.00 -8.33
C ARG A 73 -3.38 -11.95 -8.39
N PRO A 74 -4.68 -12.30 -8.35
CA PRO A 74 -5.76 -11.31 -8.41
C PRO A 74 -5.78 -10.36 -7.21
N VAL A 75 -5.42 -10.85 -6.01
CA VAL A 75 -5.37 -10.00 -4.81
C VAL A 75 -4.28 -8.94 -4.92
N LEU A 76 -3.08 -9.31 -5.37
CA LEU A 76 -1.98 -8.36 -5.57
C LEU A 76 -2.29 -7.31 -6.66
N LEU A 77 -2.95 -7.70 -7.75
CA LEU A 77 -3.38 -6.76 -8.79
C LEU A 77 -4.48 -5.81 -8.30
N ALA A 78 -5.43 -6.31 -7.49
CA ALA A 78 -6.45 -5.47 -6.87
C ALA A 78 -5.83 -4.46 -5.89
N SER A 79 -4.83 -4.88 -5.12
CA SER A 79 -4.05 -3.97 -4.27
C SER A 79 -3.36 -2.87 -5.05
N LEU A 80 -2.71 -3.22 -6.17
CA LEU A 80 -2.01 -2.27 -7.02
C LEU A 80 -2.97 -1.27 -7.70
N LEU A 81 -4.16 -1.75 -8.10
CA LEU A 81 -5.23 -0.90 -8.62
C LEU A 81 -5.73 0.08 -7.55
N GLY A 82 -5.95 -0.40 -6.33
CA GLY A 82 -6.35 0.45 -5.20
C GLY A 82 -5.32 1.55 -4.90
N ALA A 83 -4.03 1.20 -4.90
CA ALA A 83 -2.94 2.17 -4.74
C ALA A 83 -2.88 3.18 -5.91
N THR A 84 -3.11 2.73 -7.14
CA THR A 84 -3.13 3.63 -8.31
C THR A 84 -4.28 4.64 -8.22
N ILE A 85 -5.46 4.19 -7.81
CA ILE A 85 -6.63 5.06 -7.60
C ILE A 85 -6.35 6.05 -6.47
N ASP A 86 -5.75 5.59 -5.36
CA ASP A 86 -5.35 6.46 -4.25
C ASP A 86 -4.43 7.58 -4.73
N TYR A 87 -3.34 7.23 -5.44
CA TYR A 87 -2.41 8.23 -5.96
C TYR A 87 -3.05 9.17 -6.97
N ALA A 88 -3.95 8.70 -7.84
CA ALA A 88 -4.66 9.54 -8.79
C ALA A 88 -5.60 10.55 -8.09
N ILE A 89 -6.30 10.12 -7.05
CA ILE A 89 -7.15 10.99 -6.23
C ILE A 89 -6.28 12.02 -5.49
N MET A 90 -5.17 11.57 -4.90
CA MET A 90 -4.24 12.43 -4.18
C MET A 90 -3.58 13.49 -5.08
N ALA A 91 -3.32 13.15 -6.34
CA ALA A 91 -2.75 14.06 -7.33
C ALA A 91 -3.76 15.13 -7.84
N THR A 92 -5.06 14.83 -7.81
CA THR A 92 -6.09 15.71 -8.40
C THR A 92 -6.77 16.63 -7.38
N THR A 93 -6.87 16.21 -6.12
CA THR A 93 -7.62 16.98 -5.11
C THR A 93 -6.86 17.07 -3.79
N PRO A 94 -6.01 18.11 -3.60
CA PRO A 94 -5.17 18.27 -2.42
C PRO A 94 -5.97 18.88 -1.25
N VAL A 95 -6.96 18.14 -0.73
CA VAL A 95 -7.62 18.46 0.55
C VAL A 95 -7.17 17.48 1.62
N LEU A 96 -6.96 18.00 2.83
CA LEU A 96 -6.43 17.24 3.96
C LEU A 96 -7.22 15.96 4.24
N TRP A 97 -8.55 16.01 4.20
CA TRP A 97 -9.41 14.83 4.40
C TRP A 97 -9.23 13.74 3.34
N ILE A 98 -8.94 14.11 2.10
CA ILE A 98 -8.68 13.15 1.02
C ILE A 98 -7.33 12.45 1.25
N LEU A 99 -6.32 13.15 1.78
CA LEU A 99 -5.07 12.50 2.20
C LEU A 99 -5.30 11.44 3.27
N TYR A 100 -6.15 11.73 4.26
CA TYR A 100 -6.52 10.77 5.30
C TYR A 100 -7.28 9.56 4.76
N ALA A 101 -8.32 9.79 3.96
CA ALA A 101 -9.07 8.71 3.32
C ALA A 101 -8.16 7.85 2.43
N GLY A 102 -7.28 8.51 1.68
CA GLY A 102 -6.34 7.86 0.81
C GLY A 102 -5.33 6.97 1.54
N ARG A 103 -4.78 7.44 2.67
CA ARG A 103 -3.89 6.61 3.51
C ARG A 103 -4.59 5.38 4.09
N ILE A 104 -5.87 5.50 4.44
CA ILE A 104 -6.64 4.35 4.92
C ILE A 104 -6.79 3.32 3.80
N VAL A 105 -7.19 3.75 2.60
CA VAL A 105 -7.31 2.87 1.43
C VAL A 105 -5.96 2.22 1.10
N ALA A 106 -4.90 3.01 1.03
CA ALA A 106 -3.55 2.52 0.76
C ALA A 106 -3.07 1.52 1.83
N GLY A 107 -3.40 1.73 3.10
CA GLY A 107 -3.07 0.80 4.18
C GLY A 107 -3.85 -0.52 4.08
N ILE A 108 -5.13 -0.45 3.69
CA ILE A 108 -5.96 -1.63 3.44
C ILE A 108 -5.39 -2.44 2.27
N THR A 109 -4.96 -1.80 1.19
CA THR A 109 -4.48 -2.49 -0.02
C THR A 109 -3.00 -2.86 0.03
N GLY A 110 -2.19 -2.13 0.79
CA GLY A 110 -0.74 -2.25 0.84
C GLY A 110 -0.19 -3.34 1.75
N ALA A 111 -1.02 -4.26 2.29
CA ALA A 111 -0.53 -5.37 3.11
C ALA A 111 0.05 -6.53 2.27
N THR A 112 0.68 -6.19 1.13
CA THR A 112 1.25 -7.12 0.15
C THR A 112 2.48 -7.87 0.70
N GLY A 113 3.18 -7.29 1.68
CA GLY A 113 4.33 -7.91 2.33
C GLY A 113 4.03 -9.25 3.02
N ALA A 114 2.84 -9.38 3.61
CA ALA A 114 2.39 -10.64 4.22
C ALA A 114 2.17 -11.73 3.16
N VAL A 115 1.56 -11.36 2.02
CA VAL A 115 1.33 -12.27 0.89
C VAL A 115 2.63 -12.71 0.23
N ALA A 116 3.60 -11.79 0.11
CA ALA A 116 4.92 -12.07 -0.43
C ALA A 116 5.70 -13.05 0.46
N GLY A 117 5.74 -12.80 1.77
CA GLY A 117 6.41 -13.66 2.75
C GLY A 117 5.83 -15.07 2.77
N ALA A 118 4.49 -15.19 2.76
CA ALA A 118 3.82 -16.48 2.68
C ALA A 118 4.11 -17.23 1.37
N TYR A 119 4.38 -16.52 0.27
CA TYR A 119 4.67 -17.18 -1.02
C TYR A 119 6.09 -17.71 -1.07
N ILE A 120 7.05 -16.97 -0.51
CA ILE A 120 8.44 -17.40 -0.40
C ILE A 120 8.54 -18.63 0.51
N ALA A 121 7.73 -18.71 1.57
CA ALA A 121 7.63 -19.90 2.40
C ALA A 121 7.14 -21.12 1.58
N ASP A 122 6.04 -20.98 0.83
CA ASP A 122 5.42 -22.05 0.03
C ASP A 122 6.29 -22.63 -1.12
N ILE A 123 7.35 -21.93 -1.54
CA ILE A 123 8.26 -22.37 -2.61
C ILE A 123 9.60 -22.90 -2.08
N THR A 124 9.86 -22.70 -0.79
CA THR A 124 11.11 -23.15 -0.15
C THR A 124 10.98 -24.60 0.34
N ASP A 125 9.76 -25.09 0.55
CA ASP A 125 9.41 -26.52 0.71
C ASP A 125 9.35 -27.26 -0.65
#